data_AF-A0AA43Q6F9-F1
#
_entry.id   AF-A0AA43Q6F9-F1
#
_cell.length_a   1.000
_cell.length_b   1.000
_cell.length_c   1.000
_cell.angle_alpha   90.00
_cell.angle_beta   90.00
_cell.angle_gamma   90.00
#
_symmetry.space_group_name_H-M   'P 1'
#
loop_
_entity.id
_entity.type
_entity.pdbx_description
1 polymer ?
#
loop_
_entity_poly.entity_id
_entity_poly.type
_entity_poly.pdbx_seq_one_letter_code
_entity_poly.pdbx_strand_id
1 'polypeptide(L)'
;MLLFAGLSYAEDKPVRQLKAFLKNTKSLTADFKQVLINEAGNPTQTSYGVFYLQRPGKFRWDYLKPFQQQIVSTTGKVWFYDTDLEQVTVKKLDESMGSTPALLLSGQVSLEDNYTMEQQ
;
A
#
# COMPACT_ATOMS: atom_id res chain seq x y z
N MET A 1 13.40 -47.17 4.78
CA MET A 1 12.23 -46.27 4.66
C MET A 1 12.69 -44.90 5.16
N LEU A 2 13.06 -44.00 4.23
CA LEU A 2 13.54 -42.65 4.53
C LEU A 2 12.32 -41.74 4.76
N LEU A 3 12.17 -41.23 5.98
CA LEU A 3 11.17 -40.24 6.34
C LEU A 3 11.65 -38.87 5.88
N PHE A 4 11.06 -38.35 4.81
CA PHE A 4 11.14 -36.93 4.48
C PHE A 4 10.31 -36.16 5.52
N ALA A 5 10.97 -35.49 6.46
CA ALA A 5 10.33 -34.48 7.28
C ALA A 5 10.04 -33.28 6.36
N GLY A 6 8.77 -33.16 5.92
CA GLY A 6 8.31 -31.96 5.25
C GLY A 6 8.47 -30.78 6.20
N LEU A 7 9.28 -29.79 5.81
CA LEU A 7 9.27 -28.47 6.43
C LEU A 7 7.88 -27.88 6.23
N SER A 8 6.99 -28.11 7.20
CA SER A 8 5.76 -27.36 7.30
C SER A 8 6.17 -25.96 7.74
N TYR A 9 6.22 -25.03 6.79
CA TYR A 9 6.22 -23.61 7.12
C TYR A 9 4.86 -23.33 7.76
N ALA A 10 4.81 -23.46 9.08
CA ALA A 10 3.70 -22.96 9.86
C ALA A 10 3.71 -21.44 9.64
N GLU A 11 2.80 -20.96 8.81
CA GLU A 11 2.68 -19.52 8.54
C GLU A 11 2.61 -18.77 9.87
N ASP A 12 3.52 -17.83 10.14
CA ASP A 12 3.60 -17.24 11.47
C ASP A 12 2.32 -16.49 11.85
N LYS A 13 1.94 -16.52 13.13
CA LYS A 13 0.66 -15.93 13.61
C LYS A 13 0.47 -14.46 13.16
N PRO A 14 1.48 -13.57 13.20
CA PRO A 14 1.34 -12.19 12.71
C PRO A 14 1.07 -12.11 11.21
N VAL A 15 1.74 -12.94 10.41
CA VAL A 15 1.54 -13.03 8.95
C VAL A 15 0.11 -13.47 8.64
N ARG A 16 -0.39 -14.52 9.32
CA ARG A 16 -1.79 -14.95 9.19
C ARG A 16 -2.78 -13.85 9.54
N GLN A 17 -2.51 -13.09 10.61
CA GLN A 17 -3.37 -11.98 11.03
C GLN A 17 -3.40 -10.86 10.00
N LEU A 18 -2.25 -10.47 9.45
CA LEU A 18 -2.17 -9.46 8.41
C LEU A 18 -2.93 -9.90 7.15
N LYS A 19 -2.72 -11.14 6.70
CA LYS A 19 -3.44 -11.69 5.54
C LYS A 19 -4.95 -11.75 5.78
N ALA A 20 -5.39 -12.19 6.95
CA ALA A 20 -6.79 -12.20 7.32
C ALA A 20 -7.40 -10.79 7.31
N PHE A 21 -6.69 -9.80 7.87
CA PHE A 21 -7.12 -8.40 7.86
C PHE A 21 -7.27 -7.86 6.44
N LEU A 22 -6.25 -8.05 5.59
CA LEU A 22 -6.25 -7.57 4.21
C LEU A 22 -7.31 -8.28 3.35
N LYS A 23 -7.56 -9.57 3.59
CA LYS A 23 -8.58 -10.35 2.88
C LYS A 23 -10.00 -9.95 3.27
N ASN A 24 -10.25 -9.72 4.56
CA ASN A 24 -11.61 -9.53 5.09
C ASN A 24 -12.08 -8.07 5.02
N THR A 25 -11.17 -7.11 4.88
CA THR A 25 -11.52 -5.69 4.77
C THR A 25 -12.11 -5.41 3.39
N LYS A 26 -13.42 -5.13 3.27
CA LYS A 26 -14.01 -4.77 1.96
C LYS A 26 -13.82 -3.30 1.61
N SER A 27 -13.92 -2.45 2.62
CA SER A 27 -13.72 -1.01 2.52
C SER A 27 -13.02 -0.49 3.76
N LEU A 28 -12.26 0.58 3.61
CA LEU A 28 -11.60 1.29 4.70
C LEU A 28 -11.61 2.78 4.39
N THR A 29 -11.81 3.58 5.42
CA THR A 29 -11.53 5.02 5.41
C THR A 29 -10.68 5.33 6.63
N ALA A 30 -9.60 6.07 6.44
CA ALA A 30 -8.70 6.43 7.52
C ALA A 30 -8.02 7.76 7.24
N ASP A 31 -7.92 8.60 8.27
CA ASP A 31 -7.02 9.74 8.24
C ASP A 31 -5.58 9.25 8.37
N PHE A 32 -4.64 9.90 7.67
CA PHE A 32 -3.22 9.58 7.76
C PHE A 32 -2.36 10.80 8.08
N LYS A 33 -1.22 10.53 8.71
CA LYS A 33 -0.06 11.42 8.83
C LYS A 33 1.15 10.68 8.29
N GLN A 34 1.77 11.20 7.24
CA GLN A 34 2.99 10.66 6.65
C GLN A 34 4.17 11.56 7.01
N VAL A 35 5.27 10.97 7.46
CA VAL A 35 6.53 11.68 7.73
C VAL A 35 7.61 11.10 6.83
N LEU A 36 8.14 11.92 5.92
CA LEU A 36 9.32 11.58 5.13
C LEU A 36 10.56 11.90 5.94
N ILE A 37 11.49 10.94 6.00
CA ILE A 37 12.73 11.02 6.77
C ILE A 37 13.89 10.84 5.78
N ASN A 38 14.92 11.67 5.87
CA ASN A 38 16.12 11.53 5.03
C ASN A 38 17.10 10.48 5.58
N GLU A 39 18.17 10.22 4.84
CA GLU A 39 19.21 9.26 5.23
C GLU A 39 19.90 9.60 6.56
N ALA A 40 19.92 10.88 6.94
CA ALA A 40 20.46 11.35 8.21
C ALA A 40 19.47 11.20 9.39
N GLY A 41 18.28 10.64 9.16
CA GLY A 41 17.26 10.43 10.20
C GLY A 41 16.41 11.66 10.52
N ASN A 42 16.55 12.76 9.76
CA ASN A 42 15.81 13.99 9.99
C ASN A 42 14.50 14.02 9.18
N PRO A 43 13.38 14.47 9.77
CA PRO A 43 12.13 14.63 9.03
C PRO A 43 12.27 15.76 8.01
N THR A 44 11.98 15.46 6.74
CA THR A 44 12.04 16.42 5.63
C THR A 44 10.66 16.93 5.22
N GLN A 45 9.62 16.13 5.41
CA GLN A 45 8.25 16.52 5.08
C GLN A 45 7.25 15.80 5.97
N THR A 46 6.20 16.50 6.38
CA THR A 46 5.03 15.89 7.03
C THR A 46 3.79 16.21 6.22
N SER A 47 3.08 15.18 5.79
CA SER A 47 1.86 15.29 4.99
C SER A 47 0.67 14.68 5.71
N TYR A 48 -0.53 15.21 5.44
CA TYR A 48 -1.79 14.77 6.04
C TYR A 48 -2.83 14.54 4.98
N GLY A 49 -3.77 13.64 5.27
CA GLY A 49 -4.85 13.39 4.34
C GLY A 49 -5.77 12.26 4.73
N VAL A 50 -6.52 11.78 3.74
CA VAL A 50 -7.50 10.70 3.91
C VAL A 50 -7.24 9.61 2.89
N PHE A 51 -7.24 8.36 3.37
CA PHE A 51 -7.17 7.17 2.56
C PHE A 51 -8.54 6.51 2.46
N TYR A 52 -8.90 6.09 1.26
CA TYR A 52 -10.11 5.33 0.95
C TYR A 52 -9.74 4.06 0.22
N LEU A 53 -10.41 2.98 0.59
CA LEU A 53 -10.24 1.67 -0.01
C LEU A 53 -11.61 1.07 -0.27
N GLN A 54 -11.78 0.52 -1.47
CA GLN A 54 -12.93 -0.26 -1.83
C GLN A 54 -12.49 -1.42 -2.73
N ARG A 55 -12.62 -2.65 -2.23
CA ARG A 55 -12.31 -3.84 -3.01
C ARG A 55 -13.44 -4.18 -3.99
N PRO A 56 -13.13 -4.74 -5.18
CA PRO A 56 -11.78 -5.00 -5.67
C PRO A 56 -11.16 -3.75 -6.30
N GLY A 57 -9.88 -3.52 -5.98
CA GLY A 57 -8.99 -2.73 -6.81
C GLY A 57 -9.26 -1.24 -6.95
N LYS A 58 -10.04 -0.65 -6.05
CA LYS A 58 -10.23 0.79 -5.98
C LYS A 58 -9.61 1.32 -4.69
N PHE A 59 -8.83 2.37 -4.83
CA PHE A 59 -8.40 3.16 -3.69
C PHE A 59 -8.29 4.62 -4.09
N ARG A 60 -8.30 5.50 -3.10
CA ARG A 60 -8.06 6.92 -3.28
C ARG A 60 -7.24 7.44 -2.10
N TRP A 61 -6.21 8.21 -2.41
CA TRP A 61 -5.34 8.89 -1.48
C TRP A 61 -5.48 10.39 -1.71
N ASP A 62 -6.02 11.11 -0.73
CA ASP A 62 -6.14 12.55 -0.80
C ASP A 62 -5.11 13.17 0.12
N TYR A 63 -4.05 13.75 -0.44
CA TYR A 63 -3.16 14.63 0.30
C TYR A 63 -3.84 15.99 0.44
N LEU A 64 -4.03 16.43 1.68
CA LEU A 64 -4.69 17.69 2.00
C LEU A 64 -3.70 18.79 2.39
N LYS A 65 -2.57 18.40 3.01
CA LYS A 65 -1.52 19.32 3.47
C LYS A 65 -0.14 18.66 3.36
N PRO A 66 0.94 19.43 3.10
CA PRO A 66 0.93 20.86 2.76
C PRO A 66 0.50 21.13 1.30
N PHE A 67 0.70 20.16 0.41
CA PHE A 67 0.35 20.25 -1.01
C PHE A 67 -0.85 19.35 -1.31
N GLN A 68 -1.71 19.79 -2.22
CA GLN A 68 -2.90 19.04 -2.60
C GLN A 68 -2.61 18.10 -3.77
N GLN A 69 -2.79 16.81 -3.52
CA GLN A 69 -2.59 15.77 -4.52
C GLN A 69 -3.62 14.67 -4.32
N GLN A 70 -4.15 14.14 -5.43
CA GLN A 70 -5.01 12.97 -5.41
C GLN A 70 -4.34 11.82 -6.15
N ILE A 71 -4.28 10.67 -5.49
CA ILE A 71 -3.86 9.41 -6.11
C ILE A 71 -5.07 8.50 -6.15
N VAL A 72 -5.59 8.23 -7.34
CA VAL A 72 -6.78 7.41 -7.54
C VAL A 72 -6.36 6.15 -8.25
N SER A 73 -6.88 5.00 -7.83
CA SER A 73 -6.80 3.78 -8.61
C SER A 73 -8.17 3.23 -8.91
N THR A 74 -8.26 2.73 -10.13
CA THR A 74 -9.32 1.88 -10.64
C THR A 74 -8.63 0.73 -11.38
N THR A 75 -9.35 -0.36 -11.60
CA THR A 75 -8.80 -1.63 -12.11
C THR A 75 -7.72 -1.45 -13.19
N GLY A 76 -6.47 -1.79 -12.84
CA GLY A 76 -5.32 -1.84 -13.75
C GLY A 76 -4.53 -0.54 -13.96
N LYS A 77 -4.96 0.60 -13.39
CA LYS A 77 -4.28 1.89 -13.56
C LYS A 77 -4.29 2.73 -12.28
N VAL A 78 -3.33 3.65 -12.20
CA VAL A 78 -3.24 4.65 -11.14
C VAL A 78 -3.11 6.04 -11.78
N TRP A 79 -3.90 6.97 -11.29
CA TRP A 79 -3.93 8.37 -11.69
C TRP A 79 -3.35 9.19 -10.54
N PHE A 80 -2.39 10.04 -10.87
CA PHE A 80 -1.80 11.02 -9.97
C PHE A 80 -2.24 12.39 -10.47
N TYR A 81 -3.08 13.07 -9.70
CA TYR A 81 -3.52 14.43 -9.99
C TYR A 81 -2.84 15.37 -9.00
N ASP A 82 -1.97 16.21 -9.54
CA ASP A 82 -1.38 17.32 -8.81
C ASP A 82 -2.28 18.55 -9.02
N THR A 83 -2.87 19.06 -7.94
CA THR A 83 -3.86 20.14 -8.03
C THR A 83 -3.18 21.47 -8.34
N ASP A 84 -1.97 21.69 -7.80
CA ASP A 84 -1.24 22.96 -7.95
C ASP A 84 -0.68 23.11 -9.37
N LEU A 85 -0.31 21.99 -10.00
CA LEU A 85 0.18 21.96 -11.38
C LEU A 85 -0.92 21.73 -12.43
N GLU A 86 -2.17 21.52 -12.01
CA GLU A 86 -3.28 21.11 -12.86
C GLU A 86 -2.94 19.91 -13.77
N GLN A 87 -2.10 19.01 -13.28
CA GLN A 87 -1.48 17.97 -14.10
C GLN A 87 -1.94 16.57 -13.68
N VAL A 88 -2.27 15.74 -14.67
CA VAL A 88 -2.57 14.31 -14.47
C VAL A 88 -1.47 13.45 -15.06
N THR A 89 -0.94 12.53 -14.26
CA THR A 89 -0.04 11.46 -14.71
C THR A 89 -0.75 10.12 -14.53
N VAL A 90 -0.70 9.25 -15.56
CA VAL A 90 -1.32 7.92 -15.53
C VAL A 90 -0.25 6.86 -15.63
N LYS A 91 -0.27 5.90 -14.71
CA LYS A 91 0.64 4.75 -14.70
C LYS A 91 -0.15 3.45 -14.70
N LYS A 92 0.42 2.40 -15.28
CA LYS A 92 -0.10 1.05 -15.08
C LYS A 92 0.24 0.59 -13.66
N LEU A 93 -0.60 -0.30 -13.12
CA LEU A 93 -0.49 -0.72 -11.73
C LEU A 93 0.84 -1.45 -11.43
N ASP A 94 1.26 -2.32 -12.35
CA ASP A 94 2.54 -3.05 -12.32
C ASP A 94 3.76 -2.12 -12.23
N GLU A 95 3.79 -1.06 -13.04
CA GLU A 95 4.85 -0.03 -13.04
C GLU A 95 4.80 0.87 -11.79
N SER A 96 3.66 0.94 -11.10
CA SER A 96 3.45 1.80 -9.93
C SER A 96 3.81 1.13 -8.59
N MET A 97 4.08 -0.18 -8.57
CA MET A 97 4.29 -0.97 -7.35
C MET A 97 5.39 -0.40 -6.42
N GLY A 98 6.43 0.22 -6.98
CA GLY A 98 7.50 0.85 -6.18
C GLY A 98 7.17 2.27 -5.69
N SER A 99 6.08 2.89 -6.15
CA SER A 99 5.85 4.33 -5.97
C SER A 99 4.94 4.70 -4.80
N THR A 100 4.24 3.74 -4.17
CA THR A 100 3.46 4.04 -2.96
C THR A 100 3.26 2.78 -2.10
N PRO A 101 3.82 2.71 -0.86
CA PRO A 101 3.61 1.59 0.06
C PRO A 101 2.12 1.27 0.33
N ALA A 102 1.26 2.26 0.16
CA ALA A 102 -0.20 2.18 0.15
C ALA A 102 -0.80 1.12 -0.78
N LEU A 103 -0.15 0.85 -1.92
CA LEU A 103 -0.64 -0.13 -2.90
C LEU A 103 -0.75 -1.51 -2.27
N LEU A 104 0.08 -1.81 -1.26
CA LEU A 104 -0.03 -3.01 -0.44
C LEU A 104 -1.41 -3.15 0.21
N LEU A 105 -1.94 -2.04 0.73
CA LEU A 105 -3.24 -2.01 1.42
C LEU A 105 -4.41 -2.21 0.46
N SER A 106 -4.21 -1.97 -0.84
CA SER A 106 -5.24 -2.17 -1.86
C SER A 106 -5.59 -3.65 -2.10
N GLY A 107 -4.70 -4.56 -1.69
CA GLY A 107 -4.85 -6.01 -1.90
C GLY A 107 -4.71 -6.44 -3.37
N GLN A 108 -4.25 -5.56 -4.26
CA GLN A 108 -3.97 -5.89 -5.67
C GLN A 108 -2.57 -6.44 -5.88
N VAL A 109 -1.68 -6.28 -4.90
CA VAL A 109 -0.32 -6.81 -4.93
C VAL A 109 -0.31 -8.10 -4.12
N SER A 110 0.15 -9.18 -4.73
CA SER A 110 0.45 -10.43 -4.04
C SER A 110 1.59 -10.18 -3.06
N LEU A 111 1.35 -10.40 -1.77
CA LEU A 111 2.36 -10.21 -0.73
C LEU A 111 3.48 -11.22 -0.91
N GLU A 112 3.10 -12.45 -1.23
CA GLU A 112 3.97 -13.61 -1.36
C GLU A 112 4.95 -13.48 -2.53
N ASP A 113 4.53 -12.83 -3.61
CA ASP A 113 5.36 -12.68 -4.81
C ASP A 113 6.34 -11.50 -4.71
N ASN A 114 6.13 -10.58 -3.77
CA ASN A 114 6.84 -9.29 -3.73
C ASN A 114 7.56 -8.98 -2.42
N TYR A 115 7.28 -9.73 -1.35
CA TYR A 115 7.84 -9.46 -0.02
C TYR A 115 8.21 -10.74 0.72
N THR A 116 9.38 -10.73 1.36
CA THR A 116 9.69 -11.66 2.46
C THR A 116 9.06 -11.11 3.73
N MET A 117 8.16 -11.86 4.34
CA MET A 117 7.49 -11.45 5.58
C MET A 117 8.13 -12.18 6.77
N GLU A 118 8.63 -11.42 7.73
CA GLU A 118 9.31 -11.92 8.92
C GLU A 118 8.57 -11.49 10.20
N GLN A 119 8.69 -12.29 11.24
CA GLN A 119 8.25 -11.92 12.57
C GLN A 119 9.30 -10.99 13.22
N GLN A 120 8.84 -9.92 13.88
CA GLN A 120 9.70 -9.07 14.73
C GLN A 120 10.14 -9.79 16.00
#